data_AF-D6ZUP9-F1
#
_entry.id   AF-D6ZUP9-F1
#
_cell.length_a   1.000
_cell.length_b   1.000
_cell.length_c   1.000
_cell.angle_alpha   90.00
_cell.angle_beta   90.00
_cell.angle_gamma   90.00
#
_symmetry.space_group_name_H-M   'P 1'
#
loop_
_entity.id
_entity.type
_entity.pdbx_description
1 polymer ?
#
loop_
_entity_poly.entity_id
_entity_poly.type
_entity_poly.pdbx_seq_one_letter_code
_entity_poly.pdbx_strand_id
1 'polypeptide(L)' 'MQAGYEPIAIRHDAGSTYAGRLEQWQAYGNPVPLACMVADCVVWEQDRIGKIVSDIRRGHPIAGHARGIRE' A
#
# COMPACT_ATOMS: atom_id res chain seq x y z
N MET A 1 7.95 -15.84 5.75
CA MET A 1 8.64 -14.68 5.15
C MET A 1 10.14 -14.89 5.32
N GLN A 2 10.83 -15.33 4.27
CA GLN A 2 12.21 -15.84 4.37
C GLN A 2 13.29 -14.80 4.04
N ALA A 3 12.88 -13.64 3.49
CA ALA A 3 13.78 -12.60 3.00
C ALA A 3 13.75 -11.30 3.84
N GLY A 4 13.03 -11.26 4.98
CA GLY A 4 13.02 -10.11 5.88
C GLY A 4 12.26 -8.86 5.40
N TYR A 5 11.59 -8.92 4.26
CA TYR A 5 10.75 -7.82 3.79
C TYR A 5 9.44 -7.72 4.57
N GLU A 6 9.08 -6.49 4.92
CA GLU A 6 7.77 -6.18 5.48
C GLU A 6 6.65 -6.50 4.46
N PRO A 7 5.51 -7.06 4.91
CA PRO A 7 4.36 -7.28 4.05
C PRO A 7 3.87 -5.97 3.42
N ILE A 8 3.53 -6.02 2.15
CA ILE A 8 2.86 -4.91 1.46
C ILE A 8 1.36 -5.15 1.40
N ALA A 9 0.58 -4.10 1.61
CA ALA A 9 -0.86 -4.13 1.42
C ALA A 9 -1.18 -3.71 -0.02
N ILE A 10 -1.78 -4.61 -0.79
CA ILE A 10 -2.43 -4.26 -2.05
C ILE A 10 -3.84 -3.75 -1.71
N ARG A 11 -4.20 -2.56 -2.22
CA ARG A 11 -5.53 -2.01 -1.94
C ARG A 11 -6.62 -2.92 -2.50
N HIS A 12 -7.68 -3.12 -1.72
CA HIS A 12 -8.80 -3.98 -2.08
C HIS A 12 -9.51 -3.55 -3.37
N ASP A 13 -9.56 -2.24 -3.66
CA ASP A 13 -10.14 -1.70 -4.89
C ASP A 13 -9.28 -1.90 -6.15
N ALA A 14 -8.04 -2.39 -5.99
CA ALA A 14 -7.19 -2.71 -7.12
C ALA A 14 -7.63 -3.98 -7.88
N GLY A 15 -8.66 -4.71 -7.44
CA GLY A 15 -9.02 -6.06 -7.91
C GLY A 15 -8.90 -6.28 -9.43
N SER A 16 -9.57 -5.46 -10.26
CA SER A 16 -9.51 -5.60 -11.72
C SER A 16 -8.12 -5.27 -12.29
N THR A 17 -7.45 -4.26 -11.74
CA THR A 17 -6.10 -3.86 -12.15
C THR A 17 -5.04 -4.90 -11.74
N TYR A 18 -5.15 -5.46 -10.54
CA TYR A 18 -4.29 -6.53 -10.06
C TYR A 18 -4.43 -7.78 -10.93
N ALA A 19 -5.67 -8.23 -11.16
CA ALA A 19 -5.94 -9.39 -11.99
C ALA A 19 -5.37 -9.23 -13.40
N GLY A 20 -5.59 -8.09 -14.06
CA GLY A 20 -5.06 -7.84 -15.40
C GLY A 20 -3.52 -7.76 -15.44
N ARG A 21 -2.87 -7.18 -14.42
CA ARG A 21 -1.41 -7.14 -14.33
C ARG A 21 -0.81 -8.52 -14.04
N LEU A 22 -1.50 -9.34 -13.25
CA LEU A 22 -1.12 -10.72 -12.99
C LEU A 22 -1.26 -11.58 -14.25
N GLU A 23 -2.32 -11.39 -15.03
CA GLU A 23 -2.50 -12.05 -16.32
C GLU A 23 -1.41 -11.67 -17.32
N GLN A 24 -1.02 -10.39 -17.41
CA GLN A 24 0.12 -9.97 -18.24
C GLN A 24 1.41 -10.71 -17.90
N TRP A 25 1.62 -11.03 -16.62
CA TRP A 25 2.77 -11.83 -16.23
C TRP A 25 2.58 -13.32 -16.56
N GLN A 26 1.49 -13.93 -16.11
CA GLN A 26 1.30 -15.39 -16.16
C GLN A 26 1.00 -15.90 -17.58
N ALA A 27 0.21 -15.17 -18.36
CA ALA A 27 -0.20 -15.56 -19.70
C ALA A 27 0.73 -15.02 -20.78
N TYR A 28 1.29 -13.82 -20.58
CA TYR A 28 2.08 -13.12 -21.61
C TYR A 28 3.56 -12.95 -21.26
N GLY A 29 4.01 -13.42 -20.10
CA GLY A 29 5.42 -13.38 -19.70
C GLY A 29 5.94 -11.98 -19.38
N ASN A 30 5.07 -10.98 -19.22
CA ASN A 30 5.45 -9.61 -18.90
C ASN A 30 5.21 -9.28 -17.41
N PRO A 31 6.25 -9.37 -16.55
CA PRO A 31 6.12 -9.07 -15.12
C PRO A 31 6.10 -7.57 -14.80
N VAL A 32 6.53 -6.71 -15.74
CA VAL A 32 6.77 -5.29 -15.49
C VAL A 32 5.56 -4.56 -14.89
N PRO A 33 4.32 -4.70 -15.42
CA PRO A 33 3.16 -3.99 -14.89
C PRO A 33 2.86 -4.34 -13.43
N LEU A 34 3.01 -5.63 -13.08
CA LEU A 34 2.79 -6.12 -11.72
C LEU A 34 3.91 -5.66 -10.79
N ALA A 35 5.16 -5.73 -11.22
CA ALA A 35 6.31 -5.24 -10.45
C ALA A 35 6.21 -3.74 -10.15
N CYS A 36 5.80 -2.93 -11.13
CA CYS A 36 5.53 -1.50 -10.91
C CYS A 36 4.41 -1.29 -9.90
N MET A 37 3.33 -2.07 -9.97
CA MET A 37 2.24 -2.00 -8.98
C MET A 37 2.73 -2.22 -7.55
N VAL A 38 3.56 -3.26 -7.38
CA VAL A 38 4.15 -3.62 -6.09
C VAL A 38 5.07 -2.51 -5.58
N ALA A 39 5.89 -1.92 -6.46
CA ALA A 39 6.76 -0.80 -6.11
C ALA A 39 5.95 0.43 -5.65
N ASP A 40 4.86 0.75 -6.36
CA ASP A 40 3.96 1.86 -5.98
C ASP A 40 3.35 1.64 -4.59
N CYS A 41 2.95 0.39 -4.28
CA CYS A 41 2.45 0.03 -2.95
C CYS A 41 3.50 0.25 -1.84
N VAL A 42 4.77 -0.11 -2.10
CA VAL A 42 5.87 0.13 -1.14
C VAL A 42 6.04 1.63 -0.90
N VAL A 43 6.12 2.43 -1.97
CA VAL A 43 6.30 3.88 -1.86
C VAL A 43 5.15 4.51 -1.08
N TRP A 44 3.91 4.12 -1.37
CA TRP A 44 2.74 4.65 -0.68
C TRP A 44 2.73 4.31 0.81
N GLU A 45 3.11 3.08 1.20
CA GLU A 45 3.16 2.70 2.60
C GLU A 45 4.28 3.45 3.35
N GLN A 46 5.44 3.62 2.73
CA GLN A 46 6.54 4.38 3.32
C GLN A 46 6.20 5.87 3.48
N ASP A 47 5.52 6.49 2.50
CA ASP A 47 5.05 7.87 2.60
C ASP A 47 4.02 8.02 3.72
N ARG A 48 3.06 7.09 3.82
CA ARG A 48 2.05 7.07 4.89
C ARG A 48 2.68 6.94 6.27
N ILE A 49 3.68 6.06 6.45
CA ILE A 49 4.44 5.96 7.70
C ILE A 49 5.18 7.27 7.99
N GLY A 50 5.87 7.82 7.00
CA GLY A 50 6.60 9.09 7.12
C GLY A 50 5.70 10.25 7.55
N LYS A 51 4.47 10.30 7.03
CA LYS A 51 3.45 11.26 7.42
C LYS A 51 3.04 11.09 8.89
N ILE A 52 2.71 9.87 9.31
CA ILE A 52 2.34 9.56 10.70
C ILE A 52 3.47 9.97 11.66
N VAL A 53 4.71 9.60 11.36
CA VAL A 53 5.88 9.95 12.17
C VAL A 53 6.09 11.46 12.23
N SER A 54 5.92 12.16 11.10
CA SER A 54 6.05 13.61 11.05
C SER A 54 4.96 14.32 11.85
N ASP A 55 3.72 13.85 11.78
CA ASP A 55 2.60 14.41 12.55
C ASP A 55 2.81 14.22 14.05
N ILE A 56 3.28 13.04 14.50
CA ILE A 56 3.66 12.79 15.90
C ILE A 56 4.72 13.79 16.36
N ARG A 57 5.80 13.95 15.59
CA ARG A 57 6.92 14.85 15.94
C ARG A 57 6.50 16.31 16.04
N ARG A 58 5.48 16.72 15.27
CA ARG A 58 4.94 18.09 15.25
C ARG A 58 3.83 18.32 16.28
N GLY A 59 3.44 17.29 17.05
CA GLY A 59 2.31 17.37 17.97
C GLY A 59 0.96 17.52 17.26
N HIS A 60 0.89 17.15 15.97
CA HIS A 60 -0.37 17.17 15.24
C HIS A 60 -1.25 16.00 15.67
N PRO A 61 -2.57 16.20 15.77
CA PRO A 61 -3.49 15.09 15.98
C PRO A 61 -3.39 14.13 14.79
N ILE A 62 -3.10 12.84 15.08
CA ILE A 62 -3.13 11.80 14.05
C ILE A 62 -4.59 11.64 13.61
N ALA A 63 -4.91 12.11 12.42
CA ALA A 63 -6.25 11.98 11.86
C ALA A 63 -6.54 10.50 11.55
N GLY A 64 -7.11 9.77 12.52
CA GLY A 64 -7.34 8.34 12.34
C GLY A 64 -7.90 7.50 13.49
N HIS A 65 -8.70 8.04 14.42
CA HIS A 65 -9.63 7.20 15.21
C HIS A 65 -10.87 7.91 15.80
N ALA A 66 -11.17 9.17 15.45
CA ALA A 66 -12.38 9.85 15.91
C ALA A 66 -13.53 9.74 14.90
N ARG A 67 -13.97 8.51 14.58
CA ARG A 67 -15.32 8.29 14.05
C ARG A 67 -15.99 7.22 14.89
N GLY A 68 -16.85 7.67 15.80
CA GLY A 68 -17.88 6.81 16.41
C GLY A 68 -17.90 6.79 17.93
N ILE A 69 -18.07 7.95 18.58
CA ILE A 69 -18.99 8.03 19.74
C ILE A 69 -19.74 9.36 19.59
N ARG A 70 -21.01 9.26 19.18
CA ARG A 70 -22.01 10.30 19.40
C ARG A 70 -23.23 9.55 19.94
N GLU A 71 -23.58 9.91 21.17
CA GLU A 71 -24.78 9.48 21.90
C GLU A 71 -26.07 9.82 21.14
#